data_AF-X1JBI1-F1
#
_entry.id   AF-X1JBI1-F1
#
_cell.length_a   1.000
_cell.length_b   1.000
_cell.length_c   1.000
_cell.angle_alpha   90.00
_cell.angle_beta   90.00
_cell.angle_gamma   90.00
#
_symmetry.space_group_name_H-M   'P 1'
#
loop_
_entity.id
_entity.type
_entity.pdbx_description
1 polymer ?
#
loop_
_entity_poly.entity_id
_entity_poly.type
_entity_poly.pdbx_seq_one_letter_code
_entity_poly.pdbx_strand_id
1 'polypeptide(L)'
;GKPQLHIQSRAHLVAVTENRMAYEAGNMEAAQFVKKQGLTMEKAWMDSGDALVSDGCLENSGAGWIGIDDVFPSGDDTSPRFPGCRCDILYRRKGAV
;
A
#
# COMPACT_ATOMS: atom_id res chain seq x y z
N GLY A 1 4.47 1.89 -16.28
CA GLY A 1 5.90 1.61 -16.01
C GLY A 1 6.23 0.14 -16.24
N LYS A 2 7.52 -0.21 -16.31
CA LYS A 2 8.02 -1.61 -16.24
C LYS A 2 8.48 -1.89 -14.80
N PRO A 3 7.57 -2.17 -13.85
CA PRO A 3 7.87 -2.23 -12.43
C PRO A 3 8.98 -3.22 -12.11
N GLN A 4 9.09 -4.31 -12.85
CA GLN A 4 10.09 -5.37 -12.68
C GLN A 4 11.53 -5.01 -13.05
N LEU A 5 11.85 -3.81 -13.58
CA LEU A 5 13.21 -3.50 -14.03
C LEU A 5 14.27 -3.54 -12.91
N HIS A 6 13.86 -3.38 -11.65
CA HIS A 6 14.73 -3.52 -10.48
C HIS A 6 14.89 -4.98 -10.00
N ILE A 7 14.24 -5.93 -10.66
CA ILE A 7 14.16 -7.34 -10.24
C ILE A 7 15.12 -8.18 -11.08
N GLN A 8 15.96 -8.96 -10.38
CA GLN A 8 17.05 -9.73 -10.98
C GLN A 8 16.60 -11.07 -11.58
N SER A 9 15.53 -11.67 -11.07
CA SER A 9 15.03 -12.98 -11.50
C SER A 9 13.55 -13.15 -11.17
N ARG A 10 12.90 -14.17 -11.75
CA ARG A 10 11.50 -14.51 -11.40
C ARG A 10 11.37 -14.90 -9.93
N ALA A 11 12.35 -15.63 -9.38
CA ALA A 11 12.36 -15.99 -7.96
C ALA A 11 12.45 -14.74 -7.07
N HIS A 12 13.28 -13.76 -7.46
CA HIS A 12 13.36 -12.49 -6.76
C HIS A 12 12.00 -11.74 -6.82
N LEU A 13 11.31 -11.71 -7.97
CA LEU A 13 9.98 -11.09 -8.09
C LEU A 13 8.96 -11.68 -7.12
N VAL A 14 8.90 -13.01 -7.03
CA VAL A 14 7.99 -13.72 -6.13
C VAL A 14 8.32 -13.37 -4.69
N ALA A 15 9.59 -13.52 -4.28
CA ALA A 15 10.01 -13.27 -2.91
C ALA A 15 9.69 -11.85 -2.43
N VAL A 16 9.95 -10.81 -3.24
CA VAL A 16 9.62 -9.43 -2.82
C VAL A 16 8.13 -9.17 -2.80
N THR A 17 7.38 -9.74 -3.74
CA THR A 17 5.92 -9.53 -3.80
C THR A 17 5.24 -10.19 -2.61
N GLU A 18 5.59 -11.43 -2.28
CA GLU A 18 5.02 -12.16 -1.14
C GLU A 18 5.42 -11.50 0.19
N ASN A 19 6.68 -11.10 0.36
CA ASN A 19 7.11 -10.38 1.56
C ASN A 19 6.36 -9.06 1.73
N ARG A 20 6.11 -8.32 0.63
CA ARG A 20 5.33 -7.09 0.65
C ARG A 20 3.90 -7.34 1.09
N MET A 21 3.22 -8.31 0.46
CA MET A 21 1.84 -8.67 0.83
C MET A 21 1.74 -9.08 2.30
N ALA A 22 2.69 -9.87 2.80
CA ALA A 22 2.72 -10.28 4.20
C ALA A 22 2.93 -9.09 5.16
N TYR A 23 3.84 -8.17 4.82
CA TYR A 23 4.09 -6.96 5.59
C TYR A 23 2.84 -6.08 5.68
N GLU A 24 2.18 -5.81 4.54
CA GLU A 24 0.97 -5.00 4.53
C GLU A 24 -0.21 -5.66 5.26
N ALA A 25 -0.36 -6.98 5.13
CA ALA A 25 -1.38 -7.71 5.88
C ALA A 25 -1.19 -7.57 7.40
N GLY A 26 0.05 -7.67 7.89
CA GLY A 26 0.36 -7.46 9.30
C GLY A 26 0.09 -6.02 9.77
N ASN A 27 0.46 -5.02 8.98
CA ASN A 27 0.19 -3.62 9.30
C ASN A 27 -1.33 -3.32 9.32
N MET A 28 -2.07 -3.83 8.35
CA MET A 28 -3.53 -3.70 8.31
C MET A 28 -4.17 -4.38 9.53
N GLU A 29 -3.71 -5.57 9.93
CA GLU A 29 -4.21 -6.25 11.12
C GLU A 29 -3.99 -5.41 12.38
N ALA A 30 -2.78 -4.86 12.57
CA ALA A 30 -2.46 -4.00 13.70
C ALA A 30 -3.34 -2.73 13.71
N ALA A 31 -3.53 -2.09 12.57
CA ALA A 31 -4.36 -0.90 12.46
C ALA A 31 -5.85 -1.21 12.70
N GLN A 32 -6.35 -2.35 12.21
CA GLN A 32 -7.71 -2.84 12.50
C GLN A 32 -7.88 -3.19 13.98
N PHE A 33 -6.86 -3.75 14.65
CA PHE A 33 -6.89 -3.99 16.09
C PHE A 33 -7.06 -2.67 16.86
N VAL A 34 -6.30 -1.63 16.50
CA VAL A 34 -6.44 -0.29 17.10
C VAL A 34 -7.83 0.29 16.84
N LYS A 35 -8.36 0.12 15.62
CA LYS A 35 -9.73 0.52 15.30
C LYS A 35 -10.79 -0.17 16.16
N LYS A 36 -10.64 -1.47 16.43
CA LYS A 36 -11.54 -2.23 17.31
C LYS A 36 -11.55 -1.71 18.75
N GLN A 37 -10.51 -0.97 19.18
CA GLN A 37 -10.48 -0.27 20.47
C GLN A 37 -11.22 1.09 20.46
N GLY A 38 -11.94 1.42 19.37
CA GLY A 38 -12.74 2.63 19.26
C GLY A 38 -11.99 3.84 18.67
N LEU A 39 -10.77 3.66 18.18
CA LEU A 39 -10.01 4.72 17.53
C LEU A 39 -10.29 4.78 16.03
N THR A 40 -10.55 5.97 15.49
CA THR A 40 -10.70 6.13 14.04
C THR A 40 -9.32 6.05 13.38
N MET A 41 -9.15 5.09 12.47
CA MET A 41 -7.92 4.87 11.72
C MET A 41 -8.11 5.27 10.25
N GLU A 42 -7.04 5.77 9.65
CA GLU A 42 -6.95 6.14 8.24
C GLU A 42 -5.76 5.41 7.60
N LYS A 43 -5.84 5.21 6.28
CA LYS A 43 -4.75 4.70 5.47
C LYS A 43 -4.48 5.65 4.29
N ALA A 44 -3.24 5.68 3.81
CA ALA A 44 -2.86 6.43 2.63
C ALA A 44 -1.88 5.61 1.77
N TRP A 45 -1.99 5.74 0.45
CA TRP A 45 -1.06 5.12 -0.47
C TRP A 45 0.19 6.00 -0.58
N MET A 46 1.37 5.40 -0.35
CA MET A 46 2.65 6.06 -0.52
C MET A 46 3.34 5.47 -1.75
N ASP A 47 3.27 6.18 -2.88
CA ASP A 47 4.04 5.80 -4.05
C ASP A 47 5.55 6.00 -3.87
N SER A 48 6.33 5.45 -4.80
CA SER A 48 7.80 5.48 -4.73
C SER A 48 8.42 6.83 -5.10
N GLY A 49 7.63 7.83 -5.51
CA GLY A 49 8.07 9.19 -5.82
C GLY A 49 8.86 9.34 -7.11
N ASP A 50 8.79 8.38 -8.04
CA ASP A 50 9.56 8.40 -9.28
C ASP A 50 8.71 8.19 -10.54
N ALA A 51 9.33 8.38 -11.71
CA ALA A 51 8.66 8.29 -13.01
C ALA A 51 8.22 6.86 -13.41
N LEU A 52 8.51 5.84 -12.59
CA LEU A 52 8.14 4.45 -12.86
C LEU A 52 6.83 4.05 -12.16
N VAL A 53 6.26 4.92 -11.32
CA VAL A 53 4.97 4.72 -10.68
C VAL A 53 3.87 4.60 -11.75
N SER A 54 2.95 3.64 -11.59
CA SER A 54 1.83 3.49 -12.53
C SER A 54 0.73 4.52 -12.25
N ASP A 55 -0.05 4.88 -13.27
CA ASP A 55 -1.17 5.82 -13.15
C ASP A 55 -2.13 5.48 -11.99
N GLY A 56 -2.52 4.21 -11.84
CA GLY A 56 -3.38 3.80 -10.72
C GLY A 56 -2.73 3.94 -9.34
N CYS A 57 -1.39 3.85 -9.23
CA CYS A 57 -0.70 4.12 -7.97
C CYS A 57 -0.57 5.62 -7.70
N LEU A 58 -0.44 6.45 -8.74
CA LEU A 58 -0.49 7.91 -8.62
C LEU A 58 -1.89 8.36 -8.19
N GLU A 59 -2.94 7.76 -8.77
CA GLU A 59 -4.34 8.00 -8.41
C GLU A 59 -4.60 7.63 -6.93
N ASN A 60 -4.11 6.48 -6.49
CA ASN A 60 -4.22 6.07 -5.08
C ASN A 60 -3.51 7.05 -4.14
N SER A 61 -2.32 7.52 -4.50
CA SER A 61 -1.58 8.50 -3.69
C SER A 61 -2.28 9.86 -3.67
N GLY A 62 -2.88 10.25 -4.80
CA GLY A 62 -3.66 11.48 -4.94
C GLY A 62 -4.95 11.50 -4.10
N ALA A 63 -5.49 10.34 -3.72
CA ALA A 63 -6.62 10.25 -2.79
C ALA A 63 -6.27 10.73 -1.37
N GLY A 64 -4.97 10.74 -1.03
CA GLY A 64 -4.51 11.11 0.30
C GLY A 64 -4.93 10.10 1.37
N TRP A 65 -5.32 10.60 2.53
CA TRP A 65 -5.78 9.76 3.65
C TRP A 65 -7.26 9.44 3.50
N ILE A 66 -7.58 8.15 3.40
CA ILE A 66 -8.93 7.60 3.36
C ILE A 66 -9.22 6.79 4.62
N GLY A 67 -10.49 6.47 4.89
CA GLY A 67 -10.84 5.57 5.98
C GLY A 67 -10.15 4.22 5.81
N ILE A 68 -9.77 3.57 6.92
CA ILE A 68 -9.04 2.30 6.85
C ILE A 68 -9.80 1.18 6.10
N ASP A 69 -11.14 1.24 6.09
CA ASP A 69 -12.01 0.29 5.37
C ASP A 69 -12.43 0.77 3.97
N ASP A 70 -12.05 1.98 3.58
CA ASP A 70 -12.34 2.48 2.25
C ASP A 70 -11.39 1.83 1.24
N VAL A 71 -11.87 1.59 0.03
CA VAL A 71 -11.06 1.04 -1.08
C VAL A 71 -10.38 2.20 -1.81
N PHE A 72 -9.13 2.02 -2.23
CA PHE A 72 -8.44 3.04 -3.03
C PHE A 72 -9.09 3.20 -4.43
N PRO A 73 -8.93 4.35 -5.11
CA PRO A 73 -9.51 4.59 -6.43
C PRO A 73 -9.25 3.49 -7.47
N SER A 74 -8.07 2.86 -7.42
CA SER A 74 -7.73 1.76 -8.34
C SER A 74 -8.54 0.48 -8.13
N GLY A 75 -9.32 0.38 -7.05
CA GLY A 75 -10.05 -0.81 -6.62
C GLY A 75 -9.24 -1.76 -5.72
N ASP A 76 -7.97 -1.43 -5.46
CA ASP A 76 -7.07 -2.24 -4.63
C ASP A 76 -7.17 -1.81 -3.16
N ASP A 77 -7.07 -2.76 -2.23
CA ASP A 77 -7.21 -2.50 -0.80
C ASP A 77 -5.87 -2.14 -0.12
N THR A 78 -4.76 -2.67 -0.66
CA THR A 78 -3.41 -2.51 -0.12
C THR A 78 -2.33 -2.68 -1.20
N SER A 79 -1.07 -2.42 -0.84
CA SER A 79 0.12 -2.70 -1.65
C SER A 79 0.55 -4.17 -1.49
N PRO A 80 1.25 -4.80 -2.46
CA PRO A 80 1.50 -4.34 -3.82
C PRO A 80 0.27 -4.54 -4.73
N ARG A 81 -0.02 -3.54 -5.57
CA ARG A 81 -1.09 -3.59 -6.58
C ARG A 81 -0.92 -4.68 -7.65
N PHE A 82 0.34 -4.93 -8.01
CA PHE A 82 0.76 -5.92 -8.99
C PHE A 82 2.18 -6.39 -8.65
N PRO A 83 2.63 -7.55 -9.14
CA PRO A 83 3.98 -8.03 -8.91
C PRO A 83 5.05 -7.00 -9.26
N GLY A 84 5.96 -6.74 -8.32
CA GLY A 84 7.01 -5.73 -8.47
C GLY A 84 6.57 -4.28 -8.23
N CYS A 85 5.33 -4.04 -7.78
CA CYS A 85 4.97 -2.72 -7.24
C CYS A 85 5.83 -2.41 -6.01
N ARG A 86 6.30 -1.16 -5.91
CA ARG A 86 7.22 -0.68 -4.87
C ARG A 86 6.55 0.29 -3.88
N CYS A 87 5.25 0.49 -4.02
CA CYS A 87 4.50 1.41 -3.15
C CYS A 87 4.28 0.79 -1.77
N ASP A 88 3.87 1.61 -0.81
CA ASP A 88 3.59 1.26 0.59
C ASP A 88 2.22 1.77 1.01
N ILE A 89 1.70 1.28 2.13
CA ILE A 89 0.54 1.85 2.80
C ILE A 89 0.95 2.45 4.14
N LEU A 90 0.65 3.73 4.31
CA LEU A 90 0.79 4.41 5.59
C LEU A 90 -0.51 4.23 6.38
N TYR A 91 -0.38 3.96 7.68
CA TYR A 91 -1.51 3.85 8.60
C TYR A 91 -1.36 4.86 9.72
N ARG A 92 -2.46 5.52 10.11
CA ARG A 92 -2.46 6.43 11.27
C ARG A 92 -3.80 6.47 11.98
N ARG A 93 -3.78 6.97 13.21
CA ARG A 93 -5.00 7.46 13.86
C ARG A 93 -5.41 8.78 13.23
N LYS A 94 -6.70 8.96 12.94
CA LYS A 94 -7.23 10.24 12.46
C LYS A 94 -6.89 11.37 13.43
N GLY A 95 -6.31 12.44 12.91
CA GLY A 95 -5.87 13.60 13.69
C GLY A 95 -4.54 13.41 14.44
N ALA A 96 -3.82 12.32 14.22
CA ALA A 96 -2.39 12.26 14.55
C ALA A 96 -1.60 13.17 13.58
N VAL A 97 -0.71 13.99 14.15
CA VAL A 97 0.22 14.86 13.42
C VAL A 97 1.48 14.08 13.10
#